data_AF-A0AAD4DX85-F1
#
_entry.id   AF-A0AAD4DX85-F1
#
_cell.length_a   1.000
_cell.length_b   1.000
_cell.length_c   1.000
_cell.angle_alpha   90.00
_cell.angle_beta   90.00
_cell.angle_gamma   90.00
#
_symmetry.space_group_name_H-M   'P 1'
#
loop_
_entity.id
_entity.type
_entity.pdbx_description
1 polymer ?
#
loop_
_entity_poly.entity_id
_entity_poly.type
_entity_poly.pdbx_seq_one_letter_code
_entity_poly.pdbx_strand_id
1 'polypeptide(L)'
;MVDYLNDIYSDDHEAAYDILLLLGTIKGSCSPAKQHLFIERLIACMDSNIPFHLRHAALRAAHSAREEIASIDTIDDARLREMVLTNLSPAIMSVVCLHPSPMPANDGSDRFFDYHRDLCYLEIIFALARNSIWHPHLSQDRHIDRCISMIPKYCNSEYYSQHAFYIAGILLQIAPEQSSDTSLDSVTEQQWWDTHDLELLVFVERTKKYMQIASISDLQNLIGKVDDVLDNMEPEMELNMQDLEEEGAVTIAVKKLRNTARNMLESLVNNC
;
A
#
# COMPACT_ATOMS: atom_id res chain seq x y z
N MET A 1 -20.19 -2.52 23.09
CA MET A 1 -19.27 -1.68 22.29
C MET A 1 -19.70 -1.61 20.85
N VAL A 2 -19.64 -2.71 20.08
CA VAL A 2 -20.23 -2.72 18.72
C VAL A 2 -21.73 -2.41 18.76
N ASP A 3 -22.44 -2.90 19.78
CA ASP A 3 -23.86 -2.57 19.99
C ASP A 3 -24.10 -1.08 20.32
N TYR A 4 -23.10 -0.39 20.88
CA TYR A 4 -23.17 1.05 21.16
C TYR A 4 -23.05 1.88 19.87
N LEU A 5 -22.36 1.38 18.83
CA LEU A 5 -22.33 2.02 17.51
C LEU A 5 -23.70 2.04 16.81
N ASN A 6 -24.64 1.18 17.23
CA ASN A 6 -26.01 1.24 16.71
C ASN A 6 -26.77 2.47 17.19
N ASP A 7 -26.45 2.96 18.40
CA ASP A 7 -27.14 4.09 19.03
C ASP A 7 -26.47 5.45 18.67
N ILE A 8 -25.28 5.44 18.06
CA ILE A 8 -24.48 6.63 17.72
C ILE A 8 -24.91 7.29 16.39
N TYR A 9 -26.14 7.03 15.95
CA TYR A 9 -26.81 7.93 15.00
C TYR A 9 -27.31 9.24 15.66
N SER A 10 -27.15 9.37 16.98
CA SER A 10 -27.54 10.54 17.77
C SER A 10 -26.34 11.45 18.04
N ASP A 11 -26.04 12.41 17.17
CA ASP A 11 -25.22 13.65 17.33
C ASP A 11 -23.87 13.62 18.09
N ASP A 12 -23.44 12.48 18.66
CA ASP A 12 -22.26 12.36 19.52
C ASP A 12 -21.11 11.73 18.74
N HIS A 13 -20.52 12.56 17.88
CA HIS A 13 -19.36 12.19 17.09
C HIS A 13 -18.13 11.88 17.95
N GLU A 14 -18.01 12.44 19.16
CA GLU A 14 -16.88 12.16 20.06
C GLU A 14 -16.94 10.72 20.60
N ALA A 15 -18.11 10.27 21.06
CA ALA A 15 -18.29 8.89 21.48
C ALA A 15 -18.06 7.89 20.33
N ALA A 16 -18.49 8.23 19.11
CA ALA A 16 -18.24 7.42 17.91
C ALA A 16 -16.74 7.27 17.63
N TYR A 17 -16.00 8.38 17.76
CA TYR A 17 -14.56 8.44 17.54
C TYR A 17 -13.81 7.53 18.52
N ASP A 18 -14.09 7.65 19.81
CA ASP A 18 -13.47 6.83 20.86
C ASP A 18 -13.75 5.34 20.67
N ILE A 19 -14.98 4.99 20.27
CA ILE A 19 -15.35 3.60 20.02
C ILE A 19 -14.64 3.05 18.78
N LEU A 20 -14.51 3.81 17.70
CA LEU A 20 -13.77 3.39 16.50
C LEU A 20 -12.29 3.16 16.82
N LEU A 21 -11.67 4.06 17.58
CA LEU A 21 -10.29 3.87 18.04
C LEU A 21 -10.15 2.62 18.90
N LEU A 22 -11.04 2.43 19.87
CA LEU A 22 -10.98 1.28 20.76
C LEU A 22 -11.24 -0.03 20.00
N LEU A 23 -12.17 -0.06 19.06
CA LEU A 23 -12.43 -1.25 18.23
C LEU A 23 -11.25 -1.61 17.34
N GLY A 24 -10.52 -0.61 16.81
CA GLY A 24 -9.27 -0.85 16.08
C GLY A 24 -8.22 -1.57 16.92
N THR A 25 -8.19 -1.33 18.24
CA THR A 25 -7.20 -1.96 19.14
C THR A 25 -7.55 -3.38 19.57
N ILE A 26 -8.81 -3.81 19.41
CA ILE A 26 -9.26 -5.15 19.86
C ILE A 26 -8.96 -6.16 18.75
N LYS A 27 -7.73 -6.67 18.73
CA LYS A 27 -7.37 -7.83 17.90
C LYS A 27 -8.12 -9.08 18.38
N GLY A 28 -8.97 -9.65 17.52
CA GLY A 28 -9.21 -11.09 17.49
C GLY A 28 -10.17 -11.72 18.52
N SER A 29 -11.32 -11.13 18.87
CA SER A 29 -12.34 -11.90 19.64
C SER A 29 -13.81 -11.50 19.42
N CYS A 30 -14.16 -10.95 18.27
CA CYS A 30 -15.57 -10.72 17.94
C CYS A 30 -16.23 -12.00 17.42
N SER A 31 -17.41 -12.34 17.94
CA SER A 31 -18.29 -13.34 17.32
C SER A 31 -18.62 -12.93 15.87
N PRO A 32 -18.92 -13.86 14.95
CA PRO A 32 -19.22 -13.54 13.55
C PRO A 32 -20.27 -12.42 13.36
N ALA A 33 -21.35 -12.43 14.14
CA ALA A 33 -22.37 -11.37 14.10
C ALA A 33 -21.84 -9.98 14.47
N LYS A 34 -20.90 -9.91 15.42
CA LYS A 34 -20.24 -8.65 15.83
C LYS A 34 -19.22 -8.19 14.81
N GLN A 35 -18.57 -9.13 14.11
CA GLN A 35 -17.67 -8.81 13.00
C GLN A 35 -18.44 -8.21 11.83
N HIS A 36 -19.59 -8.80 11.46
CA HIS A 36 -20.48 -8.23 10.45
C HIS A 36 -20.88 -6.80 10.79
N LEU A 37 -21.38 -6.60 12.00
CA LEU A 37 -21.79 -5.28 12.46
C LEU A 37 -20.63 -4.28 12.52
N PHE A 38 -19.44 -4.73 12.93
CA PHE A 38 -18.24 -3.89 12.94
C PHE A 38 -17.87 -3.39 11.54
N ILE A 39 -17.80 -4.29 10.55
CA ILE A 39 -17.48 -3.90 9.16
C ILE A 39 -18.55 -2.96 8.60
N GLU A 40 -19.84 -3.28 8.81
CA GLU A 40 -20.95 -2.45 8.35
C GLU A 40 -20.83 -1.01 8.90
N ARG A 41 -20.46 -0.87 10.17
CA ARG A 41 -20.25 0.43 10.81
C ARG A 41 -18.99 1.13 10.32
N LEU A 42 -17.89 0.40 10.11
CA LEU A 42 -16.68 0.97 9.49
C LEU A 42 -17.00 1.60 8.14
N ILE A 43 -17.70 0.88 7.27
CA ILE A 43 -18.11 1.36 5.94
C ILE A 43 -18.97 2.61 6.08
N ALA A 44 -20.00 2.57 6.93
CA ALA A 44 -20.89 3.71 7.14
C ALA A 44 -20.14 4.95 7.65
N CYS A 45 -19.16 4.79 8.56
CA CYS A 45 -18.36 5.89 9.08
C CYS A 45 -17.35 6.45 8.07
N MET A 46 -17.06 5.76 6.99
CA MET A 46 -16.19 6.23 5.90
C MET A 46 -16.96 6.96 4.77
N ASP A 47 -18.29 6.98 4.83
CA ASP A 47 -19.15 7.66 3.86
C ASP A 47 -18.83 9.17 3.78
N SER A 48 -18.86 9.72 2.56
CA SER A 48 -18.54 11.12 2.27
C SER A 48 -19.34 12.16 3.07
N ASN A 49 -20.53 11.81 3.56
CA ASN A 49 -21.38 12.70 4.36
C ASN A 49 -20.98 12.75 5.85
N ILE A 50 -20.05 11.89 6.28
CA ILE A 50 -19.59 11.81 7.65
C ILE A 50 -18.45 12.82 7.89
N PRO A 51 -18.39 13.49 9.07
CA PRO A 51 -17.30 14.39 9.42
C PRO A 51 -15.91 13.78 9.20
N PHE A 52 -14.96 14.60 8.72
CA PHE A 52 -13.63 14.11 8.31
C PHE A 52 -12.90 13.33 9.42
N HIS A 53 -13.02 13.75 10.68
CA HIS A 53 -12.31 13.14 11.81
C HIS A 53 -12.82 11.73 12.08
N LEU A 54 -14.13 11.51 11.91
CA LEU A 54 -14.75 10.19 12.00
C LEU A 54 -14.36 9.29 10.84
N ARG A 55 -14.34 9.82 9.62
CA ARG A 55 -13.83 9.08 8.45
C ARG A 55 -12.38 8.63 8.67
N HIS A 56 -11.53 9.50 9.21
CA HIS A 56 -10.15 9.17 9.51
C HIS A 56 -10.04 8.13 10.65
N ALA A 57 -10.85 8.26 11.71
CA ALA A 57 -10.91 7.25 12.77
C ALA A 57 -11.33 5.88 12.24
N ALA A 58 -12.32 5.83 11.36
CA ALA A 58 -12.77 4.60 10.72
C ALA A 58 -11.67 4.00 9.81
N LEU A 59 -10.97 4.83 9.03
CA LEU A 59 -9.81 4.37 8.26
C LEU A 59 -8.72 3.79 9.15
N ARG A 60 -8.42 4.41 10.29
CA ARG A 60 -7.42 3.92 11.26
C ARG A 60 -7.86 2.62 11.93
N ALA A 61 -9.15 2.46 12.20
CA ALA A 61 -9.71 1.21 12.70
C ALA A 61 -9.62 0.10 11.64
N ALA A 62 -9.93 0.40 10.37
CA ALA A 62 -9.74 -0.53 9.25
C ALA A 62 -8.27 -0.92 9.08
N HIS A 63 -7.34 0.03 9.21
CA HIS A 63 -5.90 -0.20 9.20
C HIS A 63 -5.46 -1.19 10.29
N SER A 64 -6.03 -1.08 11.48
CA SER A 64 -5.68 -1.97 12.59
C SER A 64 -6.16 -3.40 12.37
N ALA A 65 -7.24 -3.59 11.60
CA ALA A 65 -7.84 -4.87 11.24
C ALA A 65 -7.48 -5.36 9.82
N ARG A 66 -6.47 -4.75 9.19
CA ARG A 66 -6.19 -4.93 7.75
C ARG A 66 -5.82 -6.37 7.36
N GLU A 67 -5.14 -7.11 8.22
CA GLU A 67 -4.72 -8.49 7.90
C GLU A 67 -5.92 -9.45 7.94
N GLU A 68 -6.83 -9.25 8.91
CA GLU A 68 -8.08 -9.99 8.99
C GLU A 68 -9.00 -9.67 7.81
N ILE A 69 -9.07 -8.40 7.41
CA ILE A 69 -9.83 -7.97 6.22
C ILE A 69 -9.19 -8.53 4.94
N ALA A 70 -7.86 -8.53 4.82
CA ALA A 70 -7.16 -9.07 3.66
C ALA A 70 -7.42 -10.58 3.49
N SER A 71 -7.60 -11.31 4.59
CA SER A 71 -7.84 -12.76 4.61
C SER A 71 -9.32 -13.15 4.47
N ILE A 72 -10.12 -12.35 3.75
CA ILE A 72 -11.59 -12.50 3.69
C ILE A 72 -12.08 -13.82 3.08
N ASP A 73 -11.26 -14.45 2.24
CA ASP A 73 -11.53 -15.76 1.64
C ASP A 73 -11.62 -16.88 2.70
N THR A 74 -11.03 -16.68 3.87
CA THR A 74 -11.12 -17.60 5.01
C THR A 74 -12.43 -17.49 5.81
N ILE A 75 -13.26 -16.48 5.52
CA ILE A 75 -14.54 -16.27 6.22
C ILE A 75 -15.66 -17.12 5.60
N ASP A 76 -16.25 -18.02 6.38
CA ASP A 76 -17.34 -18.90 5.94
C ASP A 76 -18.64 -18.15 5.57
N ASP A 77 -18.88 -16.97 6.16
CA ASP A 77 -20.04 -16.14 5.88
C ASP A 77 -19.92 -15.45 4.51
N ALA A 78 -20.58 -16.02 3.50
CA ALA A 78 -20.59 -15.52 2.14
C ALA A 78 -21.18 -14.10 2.01
N ARG A 79 -22.18 -13.75 2.84
CA ARG A 79 -22.83 -12.43 2.79
C ARG A 79 -21.90 -11.37 3.35
N LEU A 80 -21.23 -11.66 4.47
CA LEU A 80 -20.20 -10.78 5.02
C LEU A 80 -19.06 -10.58 4.02
N ARG A 81 -18.59 -11.67 3.39
CA ARG A 81 -17.54 -11.62 2.36
C ARG A 81 -17.94 -10.72 1.19
N GLU A 82 -19.14 -10.89 0.64
CA GLU A 82 -19.64 -10.07 -0.46
C GLU A 82 -19.76 -8.58 -0.07
N MET A 83 -20.27 -8.30 1.14
CA MET A 83 -20.37 -6.94 1.66
C MET A 83 -19.01 -6.27 1.78
N VAL A 84 -18.01 -6.99 2.33
CA VAL A 84 -16.64 -6.49 2.49
C VAL A 84 -16.03 -6.18 1.13
N LEU A 85 -16.07 -7.13 0.19
CA LEU A 85 -15.47 -6.96 -1.14
C LEU A 85 -16.14 -5.81 -1.92
N THR A 86 -17.46 -5.69 -1.86
CA THR A 86 -18.21 -4.73 -2.68
C THR A 86 -18.19 -3.32 -2.11
N ASN A 87 -18.23 -3.18 -0.78
CA ASN A 87 -18.49 -1.87 -0.15
C ASN A 87 -17.29 -1.29 0.59
N LEU A 88 -16.35 -2.11 1.06
CA LEU A 88 -15.23 -1.61 1.85
C LEU A 88 -14.20 -0.87 0.99
N SER A 89 -13.85 -1.45 -0.16
CA SER A 89 -12.92 -0.86 -1.13
C SER A 89 -13.32 0.58 -1.54
N PRO A 90 -14.56 0.82 -2.05
CA PRO A 90 -14.98 2.19 -2.39
C PRO A 90 -15.10 3.11 -1.18
N ALA A 91 -15.45 2.58 0.01
CA ALA A 91 -15.51 3.37 1.24
C ALA A 91 -14.12 3.83 1.71
N ILE A 92 -13.09 2.99 1.60
CA ILE A 92 -11.70 3.40 1.87
C ILE A 92 -11.30 4.53 0.90
N MET A 93 -11.66 4.38 -0.38
CA MET A 93 -11.37 5.39 -1.40
C MET A 93 -12.01 6.75 -1.09
N SER A 94 -13.26 6.78 -0.59
CA SER A 94 -13.95 8.04 -0.27
C SER A 94 -13.30 8.83 0.87
N VAL A 95 -12.48 8.19 1.72
CA VAL A 95 -11.73 8.88 2.77
C VAL A 95 -10.52 9.64 2.21
N VAL A 96 -9.86 9.09 1.19
CA VAL A 96 -8.61 9.64 0.64
C VAL A 96 -8.79 10.45 -0.64
N CYS A 97 -9.88 10.24 -1.38
CA CYS A 97 -10.25 11.00 -2.57
C CYS A 97 -11.32 12.04 -2.24
N LEU A 98 -10.92 13.06 -1.49
CA LEU A 98 -11.79 14.18 -1.17
C LEU A 98 -12.11 14.98 -2.44
N HIS A 99 -13.38 15.33 -2.61
CA HIS A 99 -13.80 16.20 -3.71
C HIS A 99 -13.03 17.52 -3.68
N PRO A 100 -12.66 18.10 -4.84
CA PRO A 100 -12.09 19.43 -4.90
C PRO A 100 -13.15 20.43 -4.40
N SER A 101 -13.15 20.71 -3.10
CA SER A 101 -13.91 21.81 -2.55
C SER A 101 -13.30 23.11 -3.07
N PRO A 102 -14.11 24.14 -3.42
CA PRO A 102 -13.61 25.39 -4.01
C PRO A 102 -12.63 26.18 -3.11
N MET A 103 -12.48 25.80 -1.85
CA MET A 103 -11.50 26.37 -0.93
C MET A 103 -10.97 25.29 0.03
N PRO A 104 -9.78 24.71 -0.21
CA PRO A 104 -9.06 24.06 0.86
C PRO A 104 -8.44 25.17 1.71
N ALA A 105 -8.97 25.40 2.91
CA ALA A 105 -8.20 26.09 3.93
C ALA A 105 -6.92 25.25 4.13
N ASN A 106 -5.77 25.82 3.77
CA ASN A 106 -4.49 25.12 3.68
C ASN A 106 -3.96 24.66 5.06
N ASP A 107 -4.70 24.94 6.14
CA ASP A 107 -4.44 24.52 7.52
C ASP A 107 -5.34 23.37 7.99
N GLY A 108 -6.46 23.09 7.30
CA GLY A 108 -7.42 22.04 7.67
C GLY A 108 -6.89 20.62 7.45
N SER A 109 -7.53 19.66 8.11
CA SER A 109 -7.34 18.21 7.98
C SER A 109 -7.89 17.60 6.67
N ASP A 110 -8.56 18.41 5.85
CA ASP A 110 -9.23 18.00 4.61
C ASP A 110 -8.33 18.24 3.38
N ARG A 111 -7.01 18.03 3.54
CA ARG A 111 -6.05 18.25 2.46
C ARG A 111 -6.09 17.09 1.47
N PHE A 112 -5.79 17.40 0.21
CA PHE A 112 -5.70 16.40 -0.85
C PHE A 112 -4.65 15.32 -0.56
N PHE A 113 -3.54 15.70 0.10
CA PHE A 113 -2.53 14.79 0.64
C PHE A 113 -2.36 15.03 2.14
N ASP A 114 -2.39 13.96 2.93
CA ASP A 114 -2.15 13.98 4.37
C ASP A 114 -1.22 12.82 4.72
N TYR A 115 -0.07 13.11 5.33
CA TYR A 115 0.99 12.13 5.53
C TYR A 115 0.52 10.89 6.31
N HIS A 116 -0.15 11.07 7.44
CA HIS A 116 -0.55 9.94 8.30
C HIS A 116 -1.75 9.18 7.75
N ARG A 117 -2.75 9.89 7.22
CA ARG A 117 -3.91 9.28 6.58
C ARG A 117 -3.49 8.47 5.37
N ASP A 118 -2.64 9.04 4.51
CA ASP A 118 -2.23 8.41 3.27
C ASP A 118 -1.31 7.21 3.55
N LEU A 119 -0.50 7.25 4.62
CA LEU A 119 0.25 6.07 5.06
C LEU A 119 -0.68 4.94 5.52
N CYS A 120 -1.67 5.25 6.39
CA CYS A 120 -2.65 4.25 6.84
C CYS A 120 -3.40 3.63 5.66
N TYR A 121 -3.79 4.45 4.68
CA TYR A 121 -4.40 4.00 3.44
C TYR A 121 -3.49 3.05 2.67
N LEU A 122 -2.24 3.44 2.40
CA LEU A 122 -1.30 2.61 1.64
C LEU A 122 -1.02 1.28 2.34
N GLU A 123 -0.90 1.27 3.66
CA GLU A 123 -0.74 0.03 4.45
C GLU A 123 -1.95 -0.90 4.34
N ILE A 124 -3.18 -0.35 4.31
CA ILE A 124 -4.38 -1.14 4.04
C ILE A 124 -4.32 -1.71 2.62
N ILE A 125 -4.12 -0.88 1.60
CA ILE A 125 -4.13 -1.33 0.20
C ILE A 125 -3.04 -2.36 -0.06
N PHE A 126 -1.85 -2.19 0.53
CA PHE A 126 -0.77 -3.16 0.45
C PHE A 126 -1.16 -4.50 1.08
N ALA A 127 -1.82 -4.50 2.25
CA ALA A 127 -2.32 -5.74 2.84
C ALA A 127 -3.37 -6.42 1.96
N LEU A 128 -4.35 -5.67 1.43
CA LEU A 128 -5.38 -6.20 0.54
C LEU A 128 -4.79 -6.77 -0.75
N ALA A 129 -3.81 -6.08 -1.35
CA ALA A 129 -3.16 -6.48 -2.59
C ALA A 129 -2.41 -7.82 -2.50
N ARG A 130 -2.05 -8.29 -1.29
CA ARG A 130 -1.42 -9.60 -1.09
C ARG A 130 -2.37 -10.75 -1.38
N ASN A 131 -3.68 -10.51 -1.37
CA ASN A 131 -4.69 -11.50 -1.70
C ASN A 131 -5.38 -11.16 -3.03
N SER A 132 -5.19 -12.03 -4.03
CA SER A 132 -5.67 -11.82 -5.39
C SER A 132 -7.18 -11.59 -5.54
N ILE A 133 -8.00 -12.00 -4.57
CA ILE A 133 -9.45 -11.74 -4.56
C ILE A 133 -9.76 -10.24 -4.55
N TRP A 134 -8.87 -9.43 -3.99
CA TRP A 134 -9.03 -7.98 -3.91
C TRP A 134 -8.62 -7.25 -5.18
N HIS A 135 -7.83 -7.87 -6.06
CA HIS A 135 -7.26 -7.19 -7.24
C HIS A 135 -8.32 -6.54 -8.15
N PRO A 136 -9.45 -7.21 -8.49
CA PRO A 136 -10.49 -6.58 -9.30
C PRO A 136 -11.09 -5.33 -8.63
N HIS A 137 -11.32 -5.40 -7.32
CA HIS A 137 -11.89 -4.29 -6.53
C HIS A 137 -10.91 -3.11 -6.44
N LEU A 138 -9.64 -3.39 -6.14
CA LEU A 138 -8.59 -2.37 -6.09
C LEU A 138 -8.40 -1.66 -7.43
N SER A 139 -8.53 -2.39 -8.55
CA SER A 139 -8.47 -1.81 -9.89
C SER A 139 -9.75 -1.01 -10.23
N GLN A 140 -10.92 -1.59 -10.01
CA GLN A 140 -12.21 -1.00 -10.37
C GLN A 140 -12.49 0.28 -9.58
N ASP A 141 -12.16 0.30 -8.29
CA ASP A 141 -12.35 1.45 -7.40
C ASP A 141 -11.18 2.45 -7.46
N ARG A 142 -10.28 2.27 -8.44
CA ARG A 142 -9.22 3.21 -8.82
C ARG A 142 -8.13 3.42 -7.76
N HIS A 143 -7.88 2.41 -6.91
CA HIS A 143 -6.79 2.46 -5.93
C HIS A 143 -5.42 2.56 -6.59
N ILE A 144 -5.25 1.94 -7.75
CA ILE A 144 -4.02 2.03 -8.55
C ILE A 144 -3.78 3.46 -9.04
N ASP A 145 -4.78 4.07 -9.69
CA ASP A 145 -4.69 5.46 -10.14
C ASP A 145 -4.34 6.41 -8.98
N ARG A 146 -4.94 6.17 -7.80
CA ARG A 146 -4.65 6.94 -6.59
C ARG A 146 -3.20 6.77 -6.14
N CYS A 147 -2.67 5.54 -6.09
CA CYS A 147 -1.27 5.30 -5.75
C CYS A 147 -0.31 5.96 -6.76
N ILE A 148 -0.63 5.92 -8.06
CA ILE A 148 0.15 6.60 -9.10
C ILE A 148 0.15 8.12 -8.87
N SER A 149 -1.00 8.70 -8.55
CA SER A 149 -1.11 10.15 -8.26
C SER A 149 -0.31 10.59 -7.03
N MET A 150 0.03 9.65 -6.13
CA MET A 150 0.83 9.87 -4.94
C MET A 150 2.34 9.86 -5.22
N ILE A 151 2.79 9.30 -6.35
CA ILE A 151 4.22 9.19 -6.70
C ILE A 151 4.94 10.55 -6.66
N PRO A 152 4.49 11.60 -7.38
CA PRO A 152 5.22 12.86 -7.42
C PRO A 152 5.34 13.55 -6.05
N LYS A 153 4.43 13.20 -5.12
CA LYS A 153 4.38 13.78 -3.77
C LYS A 153 5.31 13.05 -2.79
N TYR A 154 5.34 11.72 -2.85
CA TYR A 154 5.98 10.90 -1.82
C TYR A 154 7.28 10.24 -2.28
N CYS A 155 7.54 10.18 -3.59
CA CYS A 155 8.73 9.54 -4.15
C CYS A 155 9.82 10.55 -4.58
N ASN A 156 9.49 11.83 -4.70
CA ASN A 156 10.43 12.90 -5.11
C ASN A 156 11.24 13.52 -3.95
N SER A 157 11.34 12.85 -2.81
CA SER A 157 12.01 13.37 -1.61
C SER A 157 13.40 12.75 -1.46
N GLU A 158 14.41 13.55 -1.08
CA GLU A 158 15.78 13.10 -0.71
C GLU A 158 15.81 12.09 0.46
N TYR A 159 14.65 11.78 1.04
CA TYR A 159 14.47 10.86 2.15
C TYR A 159 13.38 9.86 1.79
N TYR A 160 13.75 8.59 1.81
CA TYR A 160 12.88 7.44 1.60
C TYR A 160 11.66 7.53 2.53
N SER A 161 10.48 7.81 1.95
CA SER A 161 9.24 7.81 2.72
C SER A 161 8.63 6.41 2.71
N GLN A 162 8.11 5.97 3.86
CA GLN A 162 7.39 4.70 4.00
C GLN A 162 6.27 4.56 2.96
N HIS A 163 5.65 5.67 2.55
CA HIS A 163 4.66 5.73 1.48
C HIS A 163 5.17 5.13 0.18
N ALA A 164 6.37 5.52 -0.24
CA ALA A 164 6.90 5.10 -1.51
C ALA A 164 7.13 3.57 -1.50
N PHE A 165 7.56 2.98 -0.37
CA PHE A 165 7.68 1.52 -0.22
C PHE A 165 6.35 0.81 -0.47
N TYR A 166 5.28 1.28 0.18
CA TYR A 166 3.97 0.67 0.00
C TYR A 166 3.42 0.89 -1.41
N ILE A 167 3.60 2.07 -2.00
CA ILE A 167 3.18 2.34 -3.39
C ILE A 167 3.84 1.34 -4.34
N ALA A 168 5.16 1.18 -4.25
CA ALA A 168 5.90 0.24 -5.09
C ALA A 168 5.41 -1.20 -4.87
N GLY A 169 5.25 -1.61 -3.61
CA GLY A 169 4.74 -2.93 -3.24
C GLY A 169 3.33 -3.23 -3.78
N ILE A 170 2.40 -2.27 -3.70
CA ILE A 170 1.05 -2.37 -4.24
C ILE A 170 1.09 -2.54 -5.76
N LEU A 171 1.84 -1.67 -6.44
CA LEU A 171 1.96 -1.70 -7.89
C LEU A 171 2.54 -3.02 -8.38
N LEU A 172 3.47 -3.63 -7.63
CA LEU A 172 3.97 -4.96 -7.98
C LEU A 172 2.96 -6.07 -7.83
N GLN A 173 2.22 -6.08 -6.72
CA GLN A 173 1.31 -7.17 -6.38
C GLN A 173 0.11 -7.23 -7.32
N ILE A 174 -0.35 -6.07 -7.79
CA ILE A 174 -1.54 -5.97 -8.66
C ILE A 174 -1.16 -6.05 -10.14
N ALA A 175 0.08 -5.73 -10.49
CA ALA A 175 0.46 -5.68 -11.88
C ALA A 175 0.65 -7.11 -12.44
N PRO A 176 -0.12 -7.47 -13.49
CA PRO A 176 -0.32 -8.86 -13.87
C PRO A 176 0.95 -9.53 -14.42
N GLU A 177 1.11 -10.81 -14.10
CA GLU A 177 1.79 -11.74 -15.02
C GLU A 177 0.89 -11.94 -16.25
N GLN A 178 0.97 -11.03 -17.23
CA GLN A 178 0.34 -11.15 -18.54
C GLN A 178 -1.21 -11.10 -18.58
N SER A 179 -1.77 -9.90 -18.72
CA SER A 179 -2.90 -9.66 -19.63
C SER A 179 -3.04 -8.16 -19.89
N SER A 180 -3.13 -7.83 -21.17
CA SER A 180 -2.89 -6.53 -21.82
C SER A 180 -4.03 -5.52 -21.71
N ASP A 181 -4.55 -5.22 -20.50
CA ASP A 181 -5.68 -4.27 -20.40
C ASP A 181 -5.71 -3.37 -19.15
N THR A 182 -4.63 -3.27 -18.38
CA THR A 182 -4.67 -2.54 -17.09
C THR A 182 -3.96 -1.17 -17.11
N SER A 183 -4.60 -0.21 -16.41
CA SER A 183 -4.22 1.17 -16.03
C SER A 183 -2.72 1.47 -15.80
N LEU A 184 -1.86 0.47 -15.60
CA LEU A 184 -0.41 0.62 -15.54
C LEU A 184 0.22 1.21 -16.82
N ASP A 185 -0.42 1.07 -17.98
CA ASP A 185 0.01 1.73 -19.22
C ASP A 185 -0.05 3.27 -19.13
N SER A 186 -0.77 3.80 -18.14
CA SER A 186 -0.82 5.25 -17.85
C SER A 186 0.37 5.74 -17.01
N VAL A 187 1.15 4.84 -16.41
CA VAL A 187 2.37 5.20 -15.70
C VAL A 187 3.45 5.46 -16.73
N THR A 188 3.78 6.73 -16.91
CA THR A 188 4.85 7.15 -17.82
C THR A 188 6.19 6.56 -17.39
N GLU A 189 7.09 6.35 -18.35
CA GLU A 189 8.47 5.94 -18.09
C GLU A 189 9.11 6.84 -17.01
N GLN A 190 8.93 8.16 -17.09
CA GLN A 190 9.40 9.13 -16.10
C GLN A 190 8.80 8.95 -14.69
N GLN A 191 7.56 8.46 -14.55
CA GLN A 191 6.99 8.19 -13.23
C GLN A 191 7.58 6.92 -12.59
N TRP A 192 8.07 5.98 -13.40
CA TRP A 192 8.93 4.90 -12.91
C TRP A 192 10.32 5.45 -12.55
N TRP A 193 10.93 6.23 -13.47
CA TRP A 193 11.93 7.32 -13.31
C TRP A 193 12.05 8.02 -11.94
N ASP A 194 10.90 8.34 -11.37
CA ASP A 194 10.80 9.19 -10.17
C ASP A 194 10.53 8.35 -8.89
N THR A 195 10.34 7.03 -9.03
CA THR A 195 10.25 6.05 -7.92
C THR A 195 11.60 5.41 -7.57
N HIS A 196 12.68 6.04 -8.03
CA HIS A 196 14.01 5.48 -8.27
C HIS A 196 14.86 5.03 -7.10
N ASP A 197 14.31 5.20 -5.91
CA ASP A 197 15.01 5.01 -4.66
C ASP A 197 14.45 3.81 -3.88
N LEU A 198 13.45 3.08 -4.39
CA LEU A 198 12.88 1.89 -3.72
C LEU A 198 13.29 0.56 -4.33
N GLU A 199 14.56 0.50 -4.67
CA GLU A 199 15.08 -0.31 -5.76
C GLU A 199 15.75 -1.61 -5.32
N LEU A 200 15.26 -2.29 -4.27
CA LEU A 200 15.81 -3.60 -3.90
C LEU A 200 14.84 -4.75 -4.02
N LEU A 201 13.88 -4.90 -3.11
CA LEU A 201 12.98 -6.06 -3.17
C LEU A 201 12.00 -5.99 -4.33
N VAL A 202 11.53 -4.78 -4.65
CA VAL A 202 10.59 -4.52 -5.74
C VAL A 202 11.27 -4.67 -7.10
N PHE A 203 12.55 -4.31 -7.14
CA PHE A 203 13.40 -4.43 -8.30
C PHE A 203 13.69 -5.92 -8.59
N VAL A 204 14.22 -6.71 -7.63
CA VAL A 204 14.69 -8.10 -7.84
C VAL A 204 13.78 -9.01 -8.69
N GLU A 205 12.47 -8.98 -8.48
CA GLU A 205 11.55 -9.86 -9.24
C GLU A 205 11.15 -9.29 -10.61
N ARG A 206 10.96 -7.97 -10.74
CA ARG A 206 10.62 -7.36 -12.03
C ARG A 206 11.80 -7.05 -12.93
N THR A 207 12.97 -6.74 -12.37
CA THR A 207 14.14 -6.51 -13.21
C THR A 207 14.53 -7.74 -13.98
N LYS A 208 14.28 -8.96 -13.50
CA LYS A 208 14.57 -10.16 -14.31
C LYS A 208 13.88 -10.15 -15.68
N LYS A 209 12.67 -9.59 -15.76
CA LYS A 209 11.89 -9.47 -17.00
C LYS A 209 12.34 -8.28 -17.84
N TYR A 210 12.65 -7.14 -17.20
CA TYR A 210 13.14 -5.95 -17.90
C TYR A 210 14.61 -6.03 -18.32
N MET A 211 15.47 -6.76 -17.60
CA MET A 211 16.87 -6.99 -17.94
C MET A 211 17.02 -7.73 -19.28
N GLN A 212 15.99 -8.49 -19.71
CA GLN A 212 15.98 -9.15 -21.02
C GLN A 212 15.84 -8.16 -22.19
N ILE A 213 15.35 -6.94 -21.93
CA ILE A 213 15.15 -5.88 -22.92
C ILE A 213 15.92 -4.59 -22.60
N ALA A 214 16.67 -4.57 -21.49
CA ALA A 214 17.43 -3.42 -21.02
C ALA A 214 18.67 -3.17 -21.87
N SER A 215 19.06 -1.90 -22.03
CA SER A 215 20.33 -1.57 -22.68
C SER A 215 21.53 -1.86 -21.77
N ILE A 216 22.72 -1.92 -22.36
CA ILE A 216 23.99 -2.06 -21.62
C ILE A 216 24.14 -0.93 -20.58
N SER A 217 23.77 0.30 -20.94
CA SER A 217 23.84 1.47 -20.05
C SER A 217 22.91 1.33 -18.84
N ASP A 218 21.70 0.79 -19.06
CA ASP A 218 20.72 0.60 -17.98
C ASP A 218 21.19 -0.45 -16.99
N LEU A 219 21.75 -1.56 -17.49
CA LEU A 219 22.31 -2.62 -16.65
C LEU A 219 23.53 -2.14 -15.85
N GLN A 220 24.39 -1.31 -16.44
CA GLN A 220 25.54 -0.72 -15.73
C GLN A 220 25.10 0.24 -14.63
N ASN A 221 24.13 1.11 -14.92
CA ASN A 221 23.58 2.05 -13.94
C ASN A 221 22.95 1.32 -12.76
N LEU A 222 22.16 0.28 -13.04
CA LEU A 222 21.60 -0.60 -12.03
C LEU A 222 22.67 -1.23 -11.13
N ILE A 223 23.71 -1.83 -11.72
CA ILE A 223 24.78 -2.46 -10.94
C ILE A 223 25.43 -1.44 -10.01
N GLY A 224 25.70 -0.23 -10.50
CA GLY A 224 26.27 0.86 -9.70
C GLY A 224 25.40 1.19 -8.49
N LYS A 225 24.11 1.46 -8.70
CA LYS A 225 23.17 1.74 -7.60
C LYS A 225 23.06 0.59 -6.59
N VAL A 226 23.02 -0.66 -7.08
CA VAL A 226 22.94 -1.83 -6.19
C VAL A 226 24.21 -2.00 -5.37
N ASP A 227 25.37 -1.70 -5.95
CA ASP A 227 26.64 -1.66 -5.22
C ASP A 227 26.62 -0.54 -4.16
N ASP A 228 26.15 0.67 -4.49
CA ASP A 228 26.00 1.77 -3.53
C ASP A 228 25.10 1.38 -2.34
N VAL A 229 24.00 0.66 -2.57
CA VAL A 229 23.13 0.22 -1.46
C VAL A 229 23.79 -0.87 -0.62
N LEU A 230 24.52 -1.82 -1.23
CA LEU A 230 25.26 -2.83 -0.47
C LEU A 230 26.34 -2.21 0.42
N ASP A 231 27.06 -1.22 -0.10
CA ASP A 231 28.09 -0.50 0.64
C ASP A 231 27.52 0.27 1.84
N ASN A 232 26.26 0.73 1.74
CA ASN A 232 25.55 1.36 2.85
C ASN A 232 24.99 0.34 3.88
N MET A 233 24.75 -0.91 3.47
CA MET A 233 24.23 -1.97 4.35
C MET A 233 25.33 -2.71 5.15
N GLU A 234 26.55 -2.81 4.62
CA GLU A 234 27.65 -3.53 5.29
C GLU A 234 28.11 -2.92 6.64
N PRO A 235 28.10 -1.60 6.88
CA PRO A 235 28.53 -1.01 8.16
C PRO A 235 27.53 -1.21 9.31
N GLU A 236 26.23 -1.31 9.05
CA GLU A 236 25.19 -1.41 10.11
C GLU A 236 25.11 -2.81 10.73
N MET A 237 25.58 -3.83 10.00
CA MET A 237 25.52 -5.24 10.40
C MET A 237 26.50 -5.60 11.54
N GLU A 238 27.54 -4.80 11.79
CA GLU A 238 28.52 -5.05 12.87
C GLU A 238 28.06 -4.57 14.26
N LEU A 239 27.00 -3.75 14.35
CA LEU A 239 26.63 -3.07 15.61
C LEU A 239 25.31 -3.54 16.25
N ASN A 240 24.40 -4.18 15.52
CA ASN A 240 23.08 -4.57 16.06
C ASN A 240 22.78 -6.06 15.89
N MET A 241 23.08 -6.84 16.92
CA MET A 241 22.95 -8.30 16.92
C MET A 241 21.53 -8.85 17.20
N GLN A 242 20.47 -8.03 17.16
CA GLN A 242 19.14 -8.43 17.66
C GLN A 242 17.99 -8.48 16.64
N ASP A 243 18.12 -7.95 15.41
CA ASP A 243 17.05 -7.96 14.37
C ASP A 243 17.43 -8.74 13.07
N LEU A 244 18.25 -9.79 13.21
CA LEU A 244 18.98 -10.45 12.12
C LEU A 244 18.16 -11.23 11.06
N GLU A 245 16.89 -11.58 11.32
CA GLU A 245 16.16 -12.49 10.42
C GLU A 245 15.54 -11.79 9.20
N GLU A 246 14.96 -10.59 9.36
CA GLU A 246 14.35 -9.84 8.24
C GLU A 246 15.41 -9.06 7.44
N GLU A 247 16.41 -8.49 8.12
CA GLU A 247 17.47 -7.70 7.48
C GLU A 247 18.39 -8.57 6.60
N GLY A 248 18.67 -9.81 7.02
CA GLY A 248 19.43 -10.77 6.23
C GLY A 248 18.74 -11.18 4.93
N ALA A 249 17.40 -11.26 4.92
CA ALA A 249 16.64 -11.59 3.72
C ALA A 249 16.75 -10.50 2.65
N VAL A 250 16.81 -9.23 3.06
CA VAL A 250 16.99 -8.09 2.17
C VAL A 250 18.36 -8.15 1.51
N THR A 251 19.45 -8.23 2.28
CA THR A 251 20.82 -8.29 1.74
C THR A 251 21.02 -9.46 0.77
N ILE A 252 20.44 -10.62 1.07
CA ILE A 252 20.48 -11.80 0.18
C ILE A 252 19.77 -11.50 -1.15
N ALA A 253 18.59 -10.86 -1.10
CA ALA A 253 17.86 -10.47 -2.31
C ALA A 253 18.67 -9.47 -3.15
N VAL A 254 19.25 -8.44 -2.52
CA VAL A 254 20.10 -7.44 -3.19
C VAL A 254 21.27 -8.10 -3.93
N LYS A 255 22.02 -8.96 -3.24
CA LYS A 255 23.18 -9.65 -3.81
C LYS A 255 22.78 -10.53 -5.00
N LYS A 256 21.60 -11.16 -4.94
CA LYS A 256 21.05 -11.98 -6.02
C LYS A 256 20.69 -11.15 -7.26
N LEU A 257 20.07 -9.97 -7.08
CA LEU A 257 19.76 -9.04 -8.17
C LEU A 257 21.03 -8.56 -8.86
N ARG A 258 22.03 -8.11 -8.08
CA ARG A 258 23.33 -7.68 -8.59
C ARG A 258 23.99 -8.71 -9.50
N ASN A 259 24.05 -9.96 -9.04
CA ASN A 259 24.66 -11.05 -9.80
C ASN A 259 23.87 -11.36 -11.07
N THR A 260 22.54 -11.27 -11.02
CA THR A 260 21.70 -11.46 -12.20
C THR A 260 21.96 -10.37 -13.25
N ALA A 261 22.05 -9.11 -12.82
CA ALA A 261 22.38 -7.98 -13.70
C ALA A 261 23.75 -8.15 -14.39
N ARG A 262 24.79 -8.51 -13.62
CA ARG A 262 26.14 -8.74 -14.15
C ARG A 262 26.18 -9.85 -15.20
N ASN A 263 25.55 -10.99 -14.91
CA ASN A 263 25.50 -12.11 -15.85
C ASN A 263 24.84 -11.72 -17.18
N MET A 264 23.77 -10.92 -17.14
CA MET A 264 23.10 -10.44 -18.36
C MET A 264 23.93 -9.41 -19.12
N LEU A 265 24.58 -8.49 -18.41
CA LEU A 265 25.51 -7.52 -18.99
C LEU A 265 26.66 -8.23 -19.73
N GLU A 266 27.29 -9.22 -19.10
CA GLU A 266 28.35 -10.03 -19.72
C GLU A 266 27.85 -10.77 -20.97
N SER A 267 26.64 -11.33 -20.92
CA SER A 267 26.04 -11.99 -22.09
C SER A 267 25.79 -11.02 -23.26
N LEU A 268 25.37 -9.78 -22.99
CA LEU A 268 25.11 -8.80 -24.04
C LEU A 268 26.41 -8.27 -24.66
N VAL A 269 27.43 -8.01 -23.83
CA VAL A 269 28.76 -7.58 -24.28
C VAL A 269 29.43 -8.64 -25.16
N ASN A 270 29.30 -9.92 -24.80
CA ASN A 270 29.91 -11.01 -25.58
C ASN A 270 29.21 -11.31 -26.93
N ASN A 271 27.98 -10.81 -27.12
CA ASN A 271 27.19 -11.01 -28.33
C ASN A 271 27.23 -9.81 -29.29
N CYS A 272 27.95 -8.74 -28.96
CA CYS A 272 28.19 -7.56 -29.80
C CYS A 272 29.58 -7.59 -30.42
#